data_AF-A0A8C4HEX2-F1
#
_entry.id   AF-A0A8C4HEX2-F1
#
_cell.length_a   1.000
_cell.length_b   1.000
_cell.length_c   1.000
_cell.angle_alpha   90.00
_cell.angle_beta   90.00
_cell.angle_gamma   90.00
#
_symmetry.space_group_name_H-M   'P 1'
#
loop_
_entity.id
_entity.type
_entity.pdbx_description
1 polymer ?
#
loop_
_entity_poly.entity_id
_entity_poly.type
_entity_poly.pdbx_seq_one_letter_code
_entity_poly.pdbx_strand_id
1 'polypeptide(L)'
;MVLRVNSNVPVCLEFLLNKRHKTALATRYYDKMMISHVHHSLQLFALFQVALGEPLDLHWLHKVSQTFIPNMPHLLRSKFLIAVAFIAVSAAIFLCPLYIQSPCLIEVHELPEKPKLIGHRGAPMLAPENTMMSFEKSIACGVTAFETDIQLSKDRIPFLMHDNNFPGFLRRTTDIKDKFPEKANSRDSANFTWEELQSLNAGDWFVKTDPFHSVSYLSEDDIEAARNQTIPSLLQLLNLAKEHNISVIFDIYSPEKENETDDIVKTILHSGIDRSRVLWLPPTKREHVKKIAPGFTHFYKDITYLHTQIYTAFHRFLALSCRKCNLSVSKSMIVSDRKHRSSNVTVNIWGVNERWLFSLLWCSGASSVTTNSCHILKDMDRPDWALRTYKIIWITVDIASIVIITGIYILQW
;
A
#
# COMPACT_ATOMS: atom_id res chain seq x y z
N MET A 1 -14.40 -10.04 24.16
CA MET A 1 -15.00 -8.70 24.01
C MET A 1 -14.78 -8.25 22.57
N VAL A 2 -15.87 -8.18 21.81
CA VAL A 2 -15.90 -8.05 20.34
C VAL A 2 -16.04 -6.58 19.97
N LEU A 3 -15.20 -6.06 19.06
CA LEU A 3 -15.49 -4.83 18.32
C LEU A 3 -15.87 -5.20 16.89
N ARG A 4 -17.18 -5.35 16.71
CA ARG A 4 -17.87 -5.43 15.42
C ARG A 4 -18.18 -3.98 15.01
N VAL A 5 -17.67 -3.51 13.88
CA VAL A 5 -18.16 -2.25 13.29
C VAL A 5 -19.32 -2.63 12.38
N ASN A 6 -20.54 -2.34 12.87
CA ASN A 6 -21.77 -2.38 12.08
C ASN A 6 -21.70 -1.31 10.99
N SER A 7 -21.84 -1.73 9.73
CA SER A 7 -22.06 -0.86 8.57
C SER A 7 -23.51 -0.99 8.13
N ASN A 8 -24.36 -0.03 8.52
CA ASN A 8 -25.65 0.20 7.89
C ASN A 8 -25.83 1.71 7.71
N VAL A 9 -26.42 2.08 6.57
CA VAL A 9 -26.86 3.43 6.09
C VAL A 9 -25.77 4.24 5.34
N PRO A 10 -26.12 4.90 4.20
CA PRO A 10 -26.15 4.38 2.84
C PRO A 10 -24.98 4.92 1.99
N VAL A 11 -24.55 4.18 0.97
CA VAL A 11 -23.57 4.69 -0.02
C VAL A 11 -24.31 5.65 -0.96
N CYS A 12 -24.45 6.88 -0.50
CA CYS A 12 -24.72 8.07 -1.30
C CYS A 12 -23.88 9.21 -0.71
N LEU A 13 -22.56 8.99 -0.58
CA LEU A 13 -21.58 10.06 -0.32
C LEU A 13 -20.13 9.60 -0.57
N GLU A 14 -19.88 8.77 -1.58
CA GLU A 14 -18.51 8.46 -2.01
C GLU A 14 -18.06 9.45 -3.09
N PHE A 15 -18.13 10.75 -2.77
CA PHE A 15 -17.62 11.82 -3.65
C PHE A 15 -16.90 12.97 -2.93
N LEU A 16 -16.62 12.86 -1.62
CA LEU A 16 -15.93 13.92 -0.85
C LEU A 16 -14.75 13.45 0.02
N LEU A 17 -14.18 12.27 -0.27
CA LEU A 17 -12.83 11.91 0.18
C LEU A 17 -11.85 11.98 -1.00
N ASN A 18 -12.04 12.99 -1.83
CA ASN A 18 -11.20 13.32 -2.98
C ASN A 18 -9.95 14.10 -2.50
N LYS A 19 -8.77 13.67 -2.95
CA LYS A 19 -7.44 14.31 -2.85
C LYS A 19 -6.79 14.55 -1.47
N ARG A 20 -7.51 14.90 -0.40
CA ARG A 20 -6.88 15.45 0.84
C ARG A 20 -6.08 14.46 1.72
N HIS A 21 -6.31 13.16 1.64
CA HIS A 21 -5.58 12.17 2.45
C HIS A 21 -4.42 11.46 1.73
N LYS A 22 -4.49 11.30 0.39
CA LYS A 22 -3.30 10.97 -0.42
C LYS A 22 -2.25 12.10 -0.32
N THR A 23 -2.79 13.33 -0.27
CA THR A 23 -2.36 14.51 0.51
C THR A 23 -1.29 14.30 1.57
N ALA A 24 -1.72 13.74 2.70
CA ALA A 24 -1.14 13.93 4.02
C ALA A 24 0.16 13.11 4.28
N LEU A 25 0.28 11.94 3.65
CA LEU A 25 1.46 11.07 3.77
C LEU A 25 2.48 11.35 2.68
N ALA A 26 2.00 11.68 1.47
CA ALA A 26 2.84 12.37 0.50
C ALA A 26 3.35 13.66 1.16
N THR A 27 2.52 14.46 1.82
CA THR A 27 2.92 15.73 2.44
C THR A 27 3.94 15.55 3.57
N ARG A 28 3.93 14.45 4.36
CA ARG A 28 5.06 14.11 5.26
C ARG A 28 6.36 13.68 4.56
N TYR A 29 6.27 13.19 3.32
CA TYR A 29 7.41 12.87 2.46
C TYR A 29 7.90 14.10 1.66
N TYR A 30 6.96 14.97 1.29
CA TYR A 30 7.08 16.30 0.69
C TYR A 30 7.39 17.38 1.75
N ASP A 31 7.41 17.09 3.04
CA ASP A 31 7.93 18.00 4.06
C ASP A 31 9.42 18.30 3.79
N LYS A 32 10.12 17.38 3.11
CA LYS A 32 11.44 17.64 2.50
C LYS A 32 11.42 18.70 1.40
N MET A 33 10.31 18.83 0.64
CA MET A 33 10.09 19.86 -0.36
C MET A 33 9.89 21.23 0.30
N MET A 34 9.20 21.28 1.44
CA MET A 34 8.96 22.50 2.21
C MET A 34 10.23 23.05 2.88
N ILE A 35 11.14 22.21 3.38
CA ILE A 35 12.30 22.69 4.16
C ILE A 35 13.27 23.55 3.32
N SER A 36 13.50 23.21 2.05
CA SER A 36 14.30 24.07 1.15
C SER A 36 13.50 25.21 0.53
N HIS A 37 12.22 25.00 0.22
CA HIS A 37 11.37 26.12 -0.21
C HIS A 37 11.31 27.19 0.88
N VAL A 38 11.24 26.80 2.16
CA VAL A 38 11.28 27.70 3.31
C VAL A 38 12.69 28.30 3.47
N HIS A 39 13.77 27.54 3.26
CA HIS A 39 15.15 28.06 3.28
C HIS A 39 15.37 29.19 2.25
N HIS A 40 14.99 28.96 1.00
CA HIS A 40 15.14 29.95 -0.06
C HIS A 40 14.11 31.07 0.01
N SER A 41 12.87 30.80 0.46
CA SER A 41 11.87 31.85 0.69
C SER A 41 12.27 32.77 1.84
N LEU A 42 12.95 32.25 2.88
CA LEU A 42 13.48 33.06 3.98
C LEU A 42 14.73 33.85 3.56
N GLN A 43 15.59 33.30 2.71
CA GLN A 43 16.70 34.05 2.11
C GLN A 43 16.20 35.16 1.19
N LEU A 44 15.18 34.88 0.35
CA LEU A 44 14.50 35.86 -0.48
C LEU A 44 13.82 36.93 0.36
N PHE A 45 13.10 36.57 1.43
CA PHE A 45 12.44 37.53 2.33
C PHE A 45 13.45 38.39 3.09
N ALA A 46 14.57 37.82 3.54
CA ALA A 46 15.65 38.56 4.18
C ALA A 46 16.35 39.52 3.21
N LEU A 47 16.58 39.12 1.96
CA LEU A 47 17.10 39.97 0.89
C LEU A 47 16.08 41.07 0.50
N PHE A 48 14.80 40.75 0.45
CA PHE A 48 13.71 41.70 0.17
C PHE A 48 13.58 42.77 1.27
N GLN A 49 13.74 42.40 2.54
CA GLN A 49 13.76 43.34 3.67
C GLN A 49 15.01 44.23 3.68
N VAL A 50 16.15 43.72 3.24
CA VAL A 50 17.39 44.49 3.12
C VAL A 50 17.34 45.43 1.91
N ALA A 51 16.72 45.00 0.80
CA ALA A 51 16.63 45.76 -0.45
C ALA A 51 15.58 46.88 -0.42
N LEU A 52 14.46 46.71 0.30
CA LEU A 52 13.37 47.70 0.26
C LEU A 52 13.57 48.92 1.16
N GLY A 53 14.50 48.92 2.13
CA GLY A 53 14.72 50.07 3.02
C GLY A 53 13.49 50.50 3.86
N GLU A 54 12.36 49.81 3.73
CA GLU A 54 11.08 50.13 4.33
C GLU A 54 10.95 49.45 5.71
N PRO A 55 10.58 50.19 6.77
CA PRO A 55 10.42 49.62 8.10
C PRO A 55 9.15 48.77 8.16
N LEU A 56 9.29 47.46 8.38
CA LEU A 56 8.13 46.64 8.74
C LEU A 56 7.53 47.14 10.06
N ASP A 57 6.22 47.40 10.07
CA ASP A 57 5.48 47.76 11.27
C ASP A 57 5.36 46.53 12.20
N LEU A 58 6.35 46.40 13.08
CA LEU A 58 6.55 45.28 14.01
C LEU A 58 6.14 45.67 15.45
N HIS A 59 5.07 46.45 15.60
CA HIS A 59 4.61 46.99 16.87
C HIS A 59 4.41 45.94 17.99
N TRP A 60 4.04 44.70 17.60
CA TRP A 60 3.87 43.59 18.54
C TRP A 60 5.21 43.00 19.04
N LEU A 61 6.23 42.90 18.18
CA LEU A 61 7.58 42.47 18.52
C LEU A 61 8.28 43.49 19.43
N HIS A 62 7.98 44.76 19.24
CA HIS A 62 8.47 45.84 20.10
C HIS A 62 8.06 45.63 21.57
N LYS A 63 6.79 45.29 21.82
CA LYS A 63 6.25 45.04 23.17
C LYS A 63 6.91 43.84 23.86
N VAL A 64 7.20 42.78 23.10
CA VAL A 64 7.90 41.58 23.60
C VAL A 64 9.38 41.87 23.86
N SER A 65 10.04 42.67 23.00
CA SER A 65 11.47 42.99 23.11
C SER A 65 11.83 43.85 24.32
N GLN A 66 10.94 44.76 24.74
CA GLN A 66 11.15 45.64 25.88
C GLN A 66 11.26 44.87 27.21
N THR A 67 10.65 43.69 27.29
CA THR A 67 10.68 42.84 28.49
C THR A 67 12.00 42.09 28.68
N PHE A 68 12.72 41.80 27.58
CA PHE A 68 13.90 40.93 27.62
C PHE A 68 15.25 41.68 27.46
N ILE A 69 15.31 42.80 26.75
CA ILE A 69 16.57 43.57 26.54
C ILE A 69 16.31 45.09 26.62
N PRO A 70 16.14 45.68 27.82
CA PRO A 70 15.64 47.05 27.99
C PRO A 70 16.66 48.17 27.72
N ASN A 71 17.95 47.87 27.50
CA ASN A 71 19.04 48.87 27.47
C ASN A 71 19.68 49.14 26.10
N MET A 72 19.16 48.59 24.99
CA MET A 72 19.76 48.72 23.63
C MET A 72 19.01 49.77 22.75
N PRO A 73 19.58 50.45 21.74
CA PRO A 73 18.80 51.38 20.90
C PRO A 73 17.70 50.67 20.07
N HIS A 74 16.55 51.32 19.83
CA HIS A 74 15.36 50.73 19.17
C HIS A 74 15.68 50.04 17.83
N LEU A 75 16.44 50.72 16.96
CA LEU A 75 16.82 50.20 15.64
C LEU A 75 17.79 49.00 15.73
N LEU A 76 18.61 48.92 16.78
CA LEU A 76 19.50 47.77 17.00
C LEU A 76 18.74 46.57 17.56
N ARG A 77 17.70 46.75 18.38
CA ARG A 77 16.89 45.66 18.95
C ARG A 77 16.10 44.89 17.90
N SER A 78 15.43 45.59 16.99
CA SER A 78 14.65 44.94 15.93
C SER A 78 15.56 44.16 14.98
N LYS A 79 16.71 44.74 14.59
CA LYS A 79 17.74 44.06 13.80
C LYS A 79 18.31 42.83 14.52
N PHE A 80 18.56 42.92 15.83
CA PHE A 80 19.02 41.79 16.63
C PHE A 80 17.99 40.64 16.70
N LEU A 81 16.72 40.95 16.94
CA LEU A 81 15.67 39.93 17.00
C LEU A 81 15.43 39.25 15.64
N ILE A 82 15.45 40.03 14.55
CA ILE A 82 15.36 39.49 13.19
C ILE A 82 16.56 38.59 12.90
N ALA A 83 17.79 39.01 13.26
CA ALA A 83 18.99 38.19 13.09
C ALA A 83 18.95 36.89 13.91
N VAL A 84 18.51 36.95 15.18
CA VAL A 84 18.35 35.76 16.03
C VAL A 84 17.29 34.81 15.48
N ALA A 85 16.13 35.33 15.07
CA ALA A 85 15.07 34.51 14.47
C ALA A 85 15.55 33.86 13.16
N PHE A 86 16.26 34.62 12.31
CA PHE A 86 16.85 34.10 11.08
C PHE A 86 17.87 32.98 11.34
N ILE A 87 18.78 33.16 12.31
CA ILE A 87 19.76 32.14 12.71
C ILE A 87 19.04 30.91 13.27
N ALA A 88 18.04 31.08 14.14
CA ALA A 88 17.31 29.98 14.73
C ALA A 88 16.55 29.15 13.68
N VAL A 89 15.86 29.81 12.75
CA VAL A 89 15.14 29.13 11.67
C VAL A 89 16.12 28.48 10.69
N SER A 90 17.22 29.15 10.34
CA SER A 90 18.27 28.57 9.49
C SER A 90 18.90 27.34 10.14
N ALA A 91 19.26 27.41 11.43
CA ALA A 91 19.77 26.28 12.18
C ALA A 91 18.75 25.13 12.24
N ALA A 92 17.47 25.42 12.47
CA ALA A 92 16.42 24.41 12.46
C ALA A 92 16.31 23.71 11.08
N ILE A 93 16.38 24.46 9.99
CA ILE A 93 16.37 23.93 8.61
C ILE A 93 17.61 23.08 8.34
N PHE A 94 18.80 23.55 8.69
CA PHE A 94 20.06 22.83 8.46
C PHE A 94 20.18 21.55 9.30
N LEU A 95 19.67 21.57 10.53
CA LEU A 95 19.71 20.43 11.42
C LEU A 95 18.55 19.45 11.17
N CYS A 96 17.43 19.90 10.58
CA CYS A 96 16.26 19.05 10.33
C CYS A 96 16.59 17.76 9.55
N PRO A 97 17.39 17.78 8.46
CA PRO A 97 17.80 16.57 7.75
C PRO A 97 18.47 15.50 8.62
N LEU A 98 19.20 15.88 9.66
CA LEU A 98 19.87 14.94 10.58
C LEU A 98 18.86 14.10 11.38
N TYR A 99 17.63 14.61 11.55
CA TYR A 99 16.54 13.92 12.24
C TYR A 99 15.63 13.13 11.29
N ILE A 100 15.83 13.22 9.97
CA ILE A 100 14.99 12.51 9.00
C ILE A 100 15.58 11.14 8.67
N GLN A 101 14.97 10.09 9.23
CA GLN A 101 15.27 8.71 8.88
C GLN A 101 14.38 8.22 7.72
N SER A 102 14.99 7.99 6.55
CA SER A 102 14.32 7.35 5.41
C SER A 102 15.10 6.12 4.95
N PRO A 103 14.41 4.97 4.75
CA PRO A 103 15.06 3.77 4.26
C PRO A 103 15.60 3.93 2.83
N CYS A 104 15.11 4.91 2.06
CA CYS A 104 15.58 5.17 0.69
C CYS A 104 16.82 6.08 0.60
N LEU A 105 17.33 6.62 1.72
CA LEU A 105 18.63 7.31 1.75
C LEU A 105 19.77 6.30 1.83
N ILE A 106 19.84 5.43 0.81
CA ILE A 106 20.86 4.39 0.65
C ILE A 106 21.46 4.49 -0.74
N GLU A 107 22.74 4.12 -0.86
CA GLU A 107 23.38 4.05 -2.16
C GLU A 107 22.79 2.90 -2.99
N VAL A 108 22.79 3.04 -4.32
CA VAL A 108 22.13 2.08 -5.22
C VAL A 108 22.69 0.67 -5.09
N HIS A 109 23.98 0.54 -4.79
CA HIS A 109 24.65 -0.75 -4.61
C HIS A 109 24.29 -1.44 -3.27
N GLU A 110 23.71 -0.71 -2.32
CA GLU A 110 23.25 -1.24 -1.03
C GLU A 110 21.74 -1.52 -1.01
N LEU A 111 21.08 -1.36 -2.16
CA LEU A 111 19.66 -1.66 -2.30
C LEU A 111 19.43 -3.16 -2.09
N PRO A 112 18.42 -3.54 -1.29
CA PRO A 112 18.02 -4.94 -1.20
C PRO A 112 17.43 -5.41 -2.55
N GLU A 113 17.26 -6.72 -2.69
CA GLU A 113 16.60 -7.32 -3.85
C GLU A 113 15.21 -6.71 -4.05
N LYS A 114 14.78 -6.58 -5.32
CA LYS A 114 13.45 -6.09 -5.67
C LYS A 114 12.38 -6.98 -5.02
N PRO A 115 11.40 -6.40 -4.30
CA PRO A 115 10.32 -7.20 -3.76
C PRO A 115 9.57 -7.96 -4.86
N LYS A 116 9.36 -9.25 -4.65
CA LYS A 116 8.57 -10.09 -5.57
C LYS A 116 7.12 -9.61 -5.62
N LEU A 117 6.48 -9.75 -6.79
CA LEU A 117 5.09 -9.37 -6.97
C LEU A 117 4.17 -10.58 -6.73
N ILE A 118 3.11 -10.38 -5.96
CA ILE A 118 2.00 -11.30 -5.78
C ILE A 118 0.76 -10.63 -6.38
N GLY A 119 0.09 -11.32 -7.30
CA GLY A 119 -1.11 -10.80 -7.96
C GLY A 119 -2.32 -10.89 -7.04
N HIS A 120 -2.80 -9.77 -6.51
CA HIS A 120 -3.98 -9.72 -5.65
C HIS A 120 -5.23 -10.05 -6.47
N ARG A 121 -5.86 -11.20 -6.24
CA ARG A 121 -6.98 -11.71 -7.07
C ARG A 121 -6.64 -11.78 -8.56
N GLY A 122 -5.36 -12.03 -8.87
CA GLY A 122 -4.77 -11.90 -10.21
C GLY A 122 -4.24 -10.49 -10.49
N ALA A 123 -4.78 -9.83 -11.51
CA ALA A 123 -4.44 -8.47 -11.94
C ALA A 123 -5.72 -7.61 -12.11
N PRO A 124 -6.38 -7.20 -11.00
CA PRO A 124 -7.70 -6.60 -11.01
C PRO A 124 -7.77 -5.21 -11.66
N MET A 125 -6.63 -4.54 -11.90
CA MET A 125 -6.58 -3.33 -12.73
C MET A 125 -6.50 -3.61 -14.24
N LEU A 126 -6.34 -4.86 -14.65
CA LEU A 126 -6.23 -5.28 -16.06
C LEU A 126 -7.38 -6.19 -16.50
N ALA A 127 -8.06 -6.83 -15.56
CA ALA A 127 -9.10 -7.82 -15.80
C ALA A 127 -10.01 -7.95 -14.57
N PRO A 128 -11.20 -8.55 -14.70
CA PRO A 128 -12.12 -8.73 -13.58
C PRO A 128 -11.51 -9.62 -12.48
N GLU A 129 -11.54 -9.18 -11.22
CA GLU A 129 -10.90 -9.89 -10.11
C GLU A 129 -11.36 -11.37 -9.97
N ASN A 130 -10.47 -12.26 -9.52
CA ASN A 130 -10.75 -13.69 -9.31
C ASN A 130 -11.32 -14.41 -10.56
N THR A 131 -10.91 -14.00 -11.76
CA THR A 131 -11.21 -14.71 -13.03
C THR A 131 -9.95 -15.29 -13.66
N MET A 132 -10.10 -16.26 -14.58
CA MET A 132 -8.93 -16.86 -15.26
C MET A 132 -8.13 -15.81 -16.04
N MET A 133 -8.82 -14.88 -16.72
CA MET A 133 -8.16 -13.75 -17.40
C MET A 133 -7.32 -12.90 -16.43
N SER A 134 -7.82 -12.64 -15.21
CA SER A 134 -7.07 -11.88 -14.20
C SER A 134 -5.78 -12.57 -13.77
N PHE A 135 -5.82 -13.89 -13.59
CA PHE A 135 -4.61 -14.65 -13.28
C PHE A 135 -3.65 -14.67 -14.47
N GLU A 136 -4.12 -14.91 -15.69
CA GLU A 136 -3.30 -14.88 -16.91
C GLU A 136 -2.62 -13.53 -17.13
N LYS A 137 -3.36 -12.41 -16.96
CA LYS A 137 -2.77 -11.06 -17.03
C LYS A 137 -1.71 -10.85 -15.95
N SER A 138 -1.88 -11.43 -14.77
CA SER A 138 -0.86 -11.35 -13.72
C SER A 138 0.42 -12.15 -14.05
N ILE A 139 0.31 -13.25 -14.81
CA ILE A 139 1.48 -13.99 -15.31
C ILE A 139 2.32 -13.08 -16.21
N ALA A 140 1.70 -12.31 -17.10
CA ALA A 140 2.38 -11.33 -17.95
C ALA A 140 3.05 -10.18 -17.17
N CYS A 141 2.70 -10.01 -15.88
CA CYS A 141 3.40 -9.11 -14.96
C CYS A 141 4.61 -9.75 -14.26
N GLY A 142 4.83 -11.07 -14.40
CA GLY A 142 5.89 -11.79 -13.69
C GLY A 142 5.60 -11.99 -12.20
N VAL A 143 4.33 -12.15 -11.81
CA VAL A 143 3.99 -12.46 -10.41
C VAL A 143 4.54 -13.83 -10.00
N THR A 144 5.05 -13.94 -8.77
CA THR A 144 5.58 -15.19 -8.23
C THR A 144 4.53 -16.01 -7.49
N ALA A 145 3.41 -15.38 -7.15
CA ALA A 145 2.25 -16.05 -6.58
C ALA A 145 0.94 -15.41 -7.05
N PHE A 146 -0.09 -16.22 -7.19
CA PHE A 146 -1.47 -15.77 -7.25
C PHE A 146 -2.02 -15.66 -5.83
N GLU A 147 -2.61 -14.53 -5.53
CA GLU A 147 -3.46 -14.40 -4.37
C GLU A 147 -4.92 -14.46 -4.76
N THR A 148 -5.74 -15.12 -3.93
CA THR A 148 -7.17 -15.29 -4.19
C THR A 148 -7.94 -15.48 -2.88
N ASP A 149 -9.26 -15.43 -2.98
CA ASP A 149 -10.17 -15.74 -1.88
C ASP A 149 -10.99 -16.98 -2.23
N ILE A 150 -11.05 -17.96 -1.32
CA ILE A 150 -11.76 -19.23 -1.54
C ILE A 150 -13.08 -19.24 -0.77
N GLN A 151 -14.12 -19.64 -1.49
CA GLN A 151 -15.45 -19.98 -0.97
C GLN A 151 -15.79 -21.43 -1.32
N LEU A 152 -16.86 -21.94 -0.71
CA LEU A 152 -17.34 -23.29 -0.96
C LEU A 152 -18.83 -23.27 -1.37
N SER A 153 -19.14 -23.98 -2.44
CA SER A 153 -20.52 -24.10 -2.94
C SER A 153 -21.35 -25.06 -2.08
N LYS A 154 -22.67 -25.10 -2.33
CA LYS A 154 -23.63 -26.01 -1.70
C LYS A 154 -23.24 -27.49 -1.85
N ASP A 155 -22.71 -27.84 -3.02
CA ASP A 155 -22.22 -29.15 -3.41
C ASP A 155 -20.73 -29.36 -3.12
N ARG A 156 -20.15 -28.54 -2.23
CA ARG A 156 -18.79 -28.71 -1.66
C ARG A 156 -17.66 -28.56 -2.69
N ILE A 157 -17.88 -27.81 -3.76
CA ILE A 157 -16.85 -27.50 -4.76
C ILE A 157 -16.20 -26.15 -4.40
N PRO A 158 -14.86 -26.11 -4.17
CA PRO A 158 -14.18 -24.85 -3.86
C PRO A 158 -14.07 -23.96 -5.09
N PHE A 159 -14.37 -22.68 -4.92
CA PHE A 159 -14.35 -21.69 -5.99
C PHE A 159 -13.81 -20.34 -5.52
N LEU A 160 -13.50 -19.46 -6.48
CA LEU A 160 -12.84 -18.20 -6.20
C LEU A 160 -13.85 -17.06 -6.10
N MET A 161 -13.95 -16.42 -4.94
CA MET A 161 -14.83 -15.27 -4.75
C MET A 161 -14.45 -14.50 -3.49
N HIS A 162 -14.28 -13.19 -3.61
CA HIS A 162 -13.94 -12.34 -2.48
C HIS A 162 -15.15 -12.00 -1.60
N ASP A 163 -16.31 -11.79 -2.23
CA ASP A 163 -17.51 -11.37 -1.51
C ASP A 163 -17.80 -12.36 -0.38
N ASN A 164 -18.12 -11.84 0.81
CA ASN A 164 -18.36 -12.66 1.99
C ASN A 164 -19.46 -12.04 2.86
N ASN A 165 -20.30 -12.88 3.49
CA ASN A 165 -21.16 -12.60 4.66
C ASN A 165 -21.91 -11.25 4.76
N PHE A 166 -22.11 -10.54 3.65
CA PHE A 166 -22.91 -9.32 3.53
C PHE A 166 -24.16 -9.62 2.69
N PRO A 167 -25.29 -8.93 2.95
CA PRO A 167 -26.44 -9.03 2.05
C PRO A 167 -26.02 -8.64 0.64
N GLY A 168 -26.24 -9.56 -0.31
CA GLY A 168 -25.82 -9.36 -1.69
C GLY A 168 -24.53 -10.09 -2.07
N PHE A 169 -24.29 -11.28 -1.54
CA PHE A 169 -23.23 -12.16 -2.04
C PHE A 169 -23.36 -12.32 -3.57
N LEU A 170 -22.24 -12.18 -4.30
CA LEU A 170 -22.13 -12.17 -5.77
C LEU A 170 -22.64 -10.90 -6.48
N ARG A 171 -23.32 -9.97 -5.79
CA ARG A 171 -23.93 -8.79 -6.46
C ARG A 171 -22.94 -7.81 -7.06
N ARG A 172 -21.72 -7.75 -6.52
CA ARG A 172 -20.71 -6.77 -6.94
C ARG A 172 -20.02 -7.19 -8.22
N THR A 173 -19.73 -8.48 -8.34
CA THR A 173 -18.87 -9.03 -9.38
C THR A 173 -19.56 -10.01 -10.31
N THR A 174 -20.89 -10.11 -10.26
CA THR A 174 -21.65 -11.00 -11.16
C THR A 174 -23.00 -10.43 -11.59
N ASP A 175 -23.65 -11.10 -12.54
CA ASP A 175 -25.02 -10.87 -13.02
C ASP A 175 -26.12 -11.56 -12.18
N ILE A 176 -25.83 -11.93 -10.92
CA ILE A 176 -26.76 -12.65 -10.04
C ILE A 176 -28.15 -12.00 -9.92
N LYS A 177 -28.22 -10.66 -9.99
CA LYS A 177 -29.50 -9.92 -9.90
C LYS A 177 -30.42 -10.19 -11.08
N ASP A 178 -29.84 -10.43 -12.25
CA ASP A 178 -30.58 -10.62 -13.50
C ASP A 178 -30.89 -12.11 -13.68
N LYS A 179 -29.93 -13.00 -13.33
CA LYS A 179 -30.06 -14.44 -13.55
C LYS A 179 -30.84 -15.19 -12.47
N PHE A 180 -30.66 -14.83 -11.19
CA PHE A 180 -31.34 -15.44 -10.05
C PHE A 180 -31.81 -14.36 -9.04
N PRO A 181 -32.78 -13.50 -9.42
CA PRO A 181 -33.22 -12.36 -8.61
C PRO A 181 -33.69 -12.74 -7.21
N GLU A 182 -34.31 -13.92 -7.05
CA GLU A 182 -34.76 -14.48 -5.79
C GLU A 182 -33.61 -14.84 -4.84
N LYS A 183 -32.44 -15.19 -5.38
CA LYS A 183 -31.23 -15.51 -4.61
C LYS A 183 -30.28 -14.34 -4.45
N ALA A 184 -30.52 -13.22 -5.13
CA ALA A 184 -29.59 -12.10 -5.16
C ALA A 184 -29.35 -11.46 -3.77
N ASN A 185 -30.24 -11.63 -2.80
CA ASN A 185 -30.04 -11.16 -1.41
C ASN A 185 -29.38 -12.19 -0.49
N SER A 186 -28.95 -13.34 -1.02
CA SER A 186 -28.21 -14.35 -0.27
C SER A 186 -26.96 -13.76 0.38
N ARG A 187 -26.55 -14.38 1.49
CA ARG A 187 -25.38 -13.99 2.29
C ARG A 187 -24.30 -15.06 2.32
N ASP A 188 -24.64 -16.27 1.90
CA ASP A 188 -23.85 -17.48 2.08
C ASP A 188 -23.65 -18.17 0.73
N SER A 189 -22.41 -18.59 0.46
CA SER A 189 -22.03 -19.35 -0.72
C SER A 189 -22.66 -20.75 -0.73
N ALA A 190 -22.97 -21.31 0.44
CA ALA A 190 -23.62 -22.60 0.59
C ALA A 190 -25.07 -22.65 0.06
N ASN A 191 -25.63 -21.51 -0.38
CA ASN A 191 -26.95 -21.44 -1.01
C ASN A 191 -26.93 -21.69 -2.52
N PHE A 192 -25.76 -21.79 -3.13
CA PHE A 192 -25.58 -21.90 -4.58
C PHE A 192 -24.87 -23.21 -4.93
N THR A 193 -25.40 -23.96 -5.90
CA THR A 193 -24.67 -25.11 -6.47
C THR A 193 -23.53 -24.63 -7.36
N TRP A 194 -22.56 -25.49 -7.63
CA TRP A 194 -21.49 -25.16 -8.56
C TRP A 194 -22.00 -24.85 -9.97
N GLU A 195 -23.00 -25.59 -10.44
CA GLU A 195 -23.65 -25.33 -11.74
C GLU A 195 -24.27 -23.93 -11.80
N GLU A 196 -24.96 -23.49 -10.75
CA GLU A 196 -25.50 -22.13 -10.67
C GLU A 196 -24.40 -21.08 -10.71
N LEU A 197 -23.34 -21.27 -9.91
CA LEU A 197 -22.19 -20.36 -9.85
C LEU A 197 -21.44 -20.27 -11.18
N GLN A 198 -21.19 -21.41 -11.84
CA GLN A 198 -20.50 -21.48 -13.12
C GLN A 198 -21.32 -20.82 -14.23
N SER A 199 -22.64 -20.80 -14.10
CA SER A 199 -23.51 -20.16 -15.07
C SER A 199 -23.46 -18.63 -15.01
N LEU A 200 -23.00 -18.02 -13.91
CA LEU A 200 -22.97 -16.57 -13.75
C LEU A 200 -21.86 -15.93 -14.58
N ASN A 201 -22.17 -14.76 -15.16
CA ASN A 201 -21.15 -13.90 -15.73
C ASN A 201 -20.41 -13.19 -14.58
N ALA A 202 -19.08 -13.32 -14.54
CA ALA A 202 -18.21 -12.75 -13.51
C ALA A 202 -17.33 -11.60 -14.03
N GLY A 203 -17.61 -11.09 -15.23
CA GLY A 203 -16.70 -10.23 -15.98
C GLY A 203 -17.28 -8.91 -16.45
N ASP A 204 -18.52 -8.92 -16.95
CA ASP A 204 -19.16 -7.77 -17.59
C ASP A 204 -19.30 -6.54 -16.65
N TRP A 205 -19.41 -6.78 -15.34
CA TRP A 205 -19.43 -5.73 -14.32
C TRP A 205 -18.16 -4.87 -14.35
N PHE A 206 -16.99 -5.45 -14.64
CA PHE A 206 -15.71 -4.75 -14.62
C PHE A 206 -15.67 -3.70 -15.72
N VAL A 207 -16.15 -4.03 -16.92
CA VAL A 207 -16.22 -3.10 -18.04
C VAL A 207 -17.31 -2.05 -17.83
N LYS A 208 -18.47 -2.44 -17.28
CA LYS A 208 -19.58 -1.52 -17.01
C LYS A 208 -19.30 -0.50 -15.91
N THR A 209 -18.61 -0.93 -14.85
CA THR A 209 -18.38 -0.09 -13.65
C THR A 209 -17.02 0.59 -13.65
N ASP A 210 -16.06 0.08 -14.44
CA ASP A 210 -14.69 0.58 -14.54
C ASP A 210 -14.08 0.94 -13.16
N PRO A 211 -13.98 -0.04 -12.24
CA PRO A 211 -13.70 0.22 -10.82
C PRO A 211 -12.32 0.84 -10.58
N PHE A 212 -11.41 0.74 -11.55
CA PHE A 212 -10.05 1.26 -11.46
C PHE A 212 -9.75 2.36 -12.49
N HIS A 213 -10.74 2.82 -13.25
CA HIS A 213 -10.54 3.75 -14.37
C HIS A 213 -9.47 3.27 -15.35
N SER A 214 -9.50 1.96 -15.64
CA SER A 214 -8.48 1.24 -16.39
C SER A 214 -8.98 0.68 -17.71
N VAL A 215 -10.31 0.58 -17.88
CA VAL A 215 -10.93 -0.02 -19.07
C VAL A 215 -10.52 0.68 -20.36
N SER A 216 -10.35 2.01 -20.34
CA SER A 216 -9.93 2.80 -21.50
C SER A 216 -8.51 2.49 -22.00
N TYR A 217 -7.69 1.77 -21.22
CA TYR A 217 -6.36 1.34 -21.62
C TYR A 217 -6.31 -0.10 -22.12
N LEU A 218 -7.44 -0.81 -22.13
CA LEU A 218 -7.54 -2.18 -22.63
C LEU A 218 -7.76 -2.19 -24.15
N SER A 219 -7.30 -3.26 -24.80
CA SER A 219 -7.62 -3.52 -26.20
C SER A 219 -9.08 -3.97 -26.35
N GLU A 220 -9.66 -3.84 -27.54
CA GLU A 220 -11.02 -4.34 -27.81
C GLU A 220 -11.15 -5.85 -27.53
N ASP A 221 -10.13 -6.64 -27.91
CA ASP A 221 -10.09 -8.08 -27.61
C ASP A 221 -10.08 -8.35 -26.10
N ASP A 222 -9.32 -7.56 -25.33
CA ASP A 222 -9.30 -7.67 -23.87
C ASP A 222 -10.63 -7.26 -23.24
N ILE A 223 -11.31 -6.25 -23.80
CA ILE A 223 -12.63 -5.83 -23.34
C ILE A 223 -13.64 -6.97 -23.56
N GLU A 224 -13.66 -7.58 -24.74
CA GLU A 224 -14.56 -8.69 -25.04
C GLU A 224 -14.25 -9.93 -24.18
N ALA A 225 -12.97 -10.25 -24.00
CA ALA A 225 -12.54 -11.32 -23.11
C ALA A 225 -12.96 -11.05 -21.65
N ALA A 226 -12.82 -9.80 -21.19
CA ALA A 226 -13.21 -9.40 -19.84
C ALA A 226 -14.72 -9.51 -19.63
N ARG A 227 -15.55 -9.18 -20.63
CA ARG A 227 -17.01 -9.36 -20.55
C ARG A 227 -17.42 -10.81 -20.42
N ASN A 228 -16.67 -11.73 -21.02
CA ASN A 228 -17.02 -13.15 -21.12
C ASN A 228 -16.32 -14.05 -20.08
N GLN A 229 -16.10 -13.54 -18.86
CA GLN A 229 -15.55 -14.34 -17.75
C GLN A 229 -16.64 -15.01 -16.91
N THR A 230 -16.31 -16.17 -16.33
CA THR A 230 -17.12 -16.89 -15.34
C THR A 230 -16.37 -17.03 -14.02
N ILE A 231 -17.07 -17.44 -12.96
CA ILE A 231 -16.44 -17.78 -11.67
C ILE A 231 -15.56 -19.02 -11.83
N PRO A 232 -14.24 -18.97 -11.54
CA PRO A 232 -13.37 -20.14 -11.60
C PRO A 232 -13.50 -21.03 -10.36
N SER A 233 -13.30 -22.33 -10.56
CA SER A 233 -13.05 -23.27 -9.47
C SER A 233 -11.62 -23.11 -8.95
N LEU A 234 -11.38 -23.52 -7.71
CA LEU A 234 -10.04 -23.62 -7.17
C LEU A 234 -9.14 -24.54 -8.01
N LEU A 235 -9.71 -25.64 -8.52
CA LEU A 235 -8.97 -26.60 -9.34
C LEU A 235 -8.43 -25.98 -10.64
N GLN A 236 -9.21 -25.09 -11.29
CA GLN A 236 -8.76 -24.37 -12.47
C GLN A 236 -7.54 -23.48 -12.17
N LEU A 237 -7.59 -22.71 -11.08
CA LEU A 237 -6.46 -21.87 -10.67
C LEU A 237 -5.23 -22.71 -10.31
N LEU A 238 -5.40 -23.82 -9.60
CA LEU A 238 -4.29 -24.70 -9.23
C LEU A 238 -3.63 -25.35 -10.45
N ASN A 239 -4.41 -25.69 -11.48
CA ASN A 239 -3.88 -26.20 -12.74
C ASN A 239 -3.06 -25.13 -13.46
N LEU A 240 -3.55 -23.90 -13.55
CA LEU A 240 -2.81 -22.77 -14.13
C LEU A 240 -1.52 -22.50 -13.33
N ALA A 241 -1.60 -22.49 -12.00
CA ALA A 241 -0.45 -22.28 -11.13
C ALA A 241 0.61 -23.38 -11.30
N LYS A 242 0.19 -24.64 -11.44
CA LYS A 242 1.06 -25.78 -11.73
C LYS A 242 1.74 -25.65 -13.09
N GLU A 243 0.98 -25.31 -14.13
CA GLU A 243 1.49 -25.14 -15.50
C GLU A 243 2.58 -24.06 -15.58
N HIS A 244 2.35 -22.92 -14.91
CA HIS A 244 3.27 -21.79 -14.93
C HIS A 244 4.27 -21.76 -13.78
N ASN A 245 4.29 -22.79 -12.93
CA ASN A 245 5.20 -22.90 -11.80
C ASN A 245 5.10 -21.69 -10.84
N ILE A 246 3.86 -21.25 -10.55
CA ILE A 246 3.51 -20.11 -9.71
C ILE A 246 2.92 -20.61 -8.38
N SER A 247 3.20 -19.90 -7.28
CA SER A 247 2.66 -20.24 -5.97
C SER A 247 1.22 -19.72 -5.80
N VAL A 248 0.44 -20.31 -4.89
CA VAL A 248 -0.93 -19.85 -4.60
C VAL A 248 -1.05 -19.54 -3.12
N ILE A 249 -1.43 -18.30 -2.80
CA ILE A 249 -1.77 -17.84 -1.45
C ILE A 249 -3.26 -17.50 -1.42
N PHE A 250 -3.95 -17.80 -0.33
CA PHE A 250 -5.39 -17.56 -0.27
C PHE A 250 -5.93 -17.37 1.14
N ASP A 251 -6.96 -16.54 1.25
CA ASP A 251 -7.87 -16.53 2.41
C ASP A 251 -9.04 -17.50 2.16
N ILE A 252 -9.68 -17.99 3.24
CA ILE A 252 -10.91 -18.79 3.18
C ILE A 252 -12.02 -17.97 3.85
N TYR A 253 -13.07 -17.63 3.10
CA TYR A 253 -14.12 -16.70 3.57
C TYR A 253 -15.44 -17.33 4.00
N SER A 254 -15.45 -18.65 4.21
CA SER A 254 -16.59 -19.32 4.82
C SER A 254 -16.44 -19.39 6.35
N PRO A 255 -17.48 -18.99 7.11
CA PRO A 255 -17.44 -19.03 8.57
C PRO A 255 -17.64 -20.46 9.09
N GLU A 256 -16.60 -20.97 9.77
CA GLU A 256 -16.74 -21.86 10.92
C GLU A 256 -17.32 -23.28 10.74
N LYS A 257 -17.15 -23.95 9.58
CA LYS A 257 -17.53 -25.38 9.46
C LYS A 257 -16.33 -26.29 9.35
N GLU A 258 -16.28 -27.29 10.23
CA GLU A 258 -15.16 -28.21 10.37
C GLU A 258 -14.75 -28.90 9.06
N ASN A 259 -15.70 -29.21 8.19
CA ASN A 259 -15.44 -30.05 7.00
C ASN A 259 -14.89 -29.25 5.81
N GLU A 260 -14.96 -27.91 5.82
CA GLU A 260 -14.60 -27.07 4.65
C GLU A 260 -13.11 -27.03 4.36
N THR A 261 -12.29 -26.98 5.41
CA THR A 261 -10.84 -27.09 5.28
C THR A 261 -10.44 -28.39 4.59
N ASP A 262 -11.11 -29.49 4.90
CA ASP A 262 -10.78 -30.81 4.35
C ASP A 262 -11.10 -30.90 2.86
N ASP A 263 -12.22 -30.35 2.41
CA ASP A 263 -12.57 -30.32 0.98
C ASP A 263 -11.62 -29.44 0.16
N ILE A 264 -11.20 -28.30 0.70
CA ILE A 264 -10.20 -27.44 0.08
C ILE A 264 -8.86 -28.15 -0.01
N VAL A 265 -8.36 -28.72 1.10
CA VAL A 265 -7.10 -29.47 1.12
C VAL A 265 -7.15 -30.67 0.16
N LYS A 266 -8.25 -31.41 0.14
CA LYS A 266 -8.45 -32.53 -0.78
C LYS A 266 -8.39 -32.08 -2.24
N THR A 267 -9.04 -30.96 -2.57
CA THR A 267 -8.98 -30.36 -3.91
C THR A 267 -7.55 -29.97 -4.29
N ILE A 268 -6.81 -29.36 -3.36
CA ILE A 268 -5.40 -28.98 -3.57
C ILE A 268 -4.53 -30.22 -3.82
N LEU A 269 -4.64 -31.24 -2.97
CA LEU A 269 -3.89 -32.47 -3.13
C LEU A 269 -4.24 -33.21 -4.43
N HIS A 270 -5.52 -33.20 -4.82
CA HIS A 270 -6.00 -33.80 -6.07
C HIS A 270 -5.46 -33.09 -7.32
N SER A 271 -5.26 -31.77 -7.27
CA SER A 271 -4.72 -31.00 -8.40
C SER A 271 -3.30 -31.42 -8.83
N GLY A 272 -2.55 -32.07 -7.92
CA GLY A 272 -1.16 -32.47 -8.15
C GLY A 272 -0.18 -31.31 -8.20
N ILE A 273 -0.56 -30.10 -7.77
CA ILE A 273 0.38 -28.98 -7.60
C ILE A 273 1.47 -29.37 -6.58
N ASP A 274 2.70 -28.90 -6.80
CA ASP A 274 3.76 -29.02 -5.80
C ASP A 274 3.30 -28.38 -4.48
N ARG A 275 3.35 -29.17 -3.41
CA ARG A 275 2.90 -28.76 -2.08
C ARG A 275 3.64 -27.53 -1.57
N SER A 276 4.92 -27.37 -1.92
CA SER A 276 5.74 -26.22 -1.50
C SER A 276 5.21 -24.88 -2.05
N ARG A 277 4.45 -24.94 -3.15
CA ARG A 277 3.82 -23.79 -3.83
C ARG A 277 2.51 -23.35 -3.22
N VAL A 278 1.98 -24.12 -2.27
CA VAL A 278 0.75 -23.78 -1.56
C VAL A 278 1.11 -22.97 -0.33
N LEU A 279 0.77 -21.69 -0.35
CA LEU A 279 1.05 -20.73 0.71
C LEU A 279 -0.18 -20.61 1.62
N TRP A 280 -0.21 -21.43 2.68
CA TRP A 280 -1.36 -21.55 3.58
C TRP A 280 -1.44 -20.37 4.55
N LEU A 281 -2.27 -19.39 4.24
CA LEU A 281 -2.55 -18.23 5.09
C LEU A 281 -3.58 -18.49 6.23
N PRO A 282 -4.65 -19.30 6.04
CA PRO A 282 -5.72 -19.40 7.03
C PRO A 282 -5.21 -19.86 8.41
N PRO A 283 -5.59 -19.17 9.51
CA PRO A 283 -5.17 -19.53 10.86
C PRO A 283 -5.96 -20.72 11.41
N THR A 284 -7.22 -20.87 11.01
CA THR A 284 -8.13 -21.90 11.47
C THR A 284 -7.65 -23.28 11.03
N LYS A 285 -7.70 -24.26 11.94
CA LYS A 285 -7.30 -25.66 11.69
C LYS A 285 -5.88 -25.88 11.13
N ARG A 286 -4.97 -24.90 11.28
CA ARG A 286 -3.60 -25.00 10.73
C ARG A 286 -2.84 -26.25 11.18
N GLU A 287 -2.93 -26.63 12.45
CA GLU A 287 -2.27 -27.84 12.96
C GLU A 287 -2.84 -29.14 12.39
N HIS A 288 -4.13 -29.15 12.05
CA HIS A 288 -4.76 -30.25 11.32
C HIS A 288 -4.24 -30.31 9.88
N VAL A 289 -4.19 -29.16 9.19
CA VAL A 289 -3.65 -29.06 7.81
C VAL A 289 -2.19 -29.52 7.74
N LYS A 290 -1.35 -29.15 8.71
CA LYS A 290 0.04 -29.64 8.81
C LYS A 290 0.14 -31.16 8.85
N LYS A 291 -0.83 -31.83 9.46
CA LYS A 291 -0.88 -33.30 9.55
C LYS A 291 -1.34 -33.94 8.25
N ILE A 292 -2.40 -33.41 7.63
CA ILE A 292 -3.01 -34.03 6.44
C ILE A 292 -2.35 -33.62 5.11
N ALA A 293 -1.68 -32.47 5.08
CA ALA A 293 -0.99 -31.94 3.91
C ALA A 293 0.42 -31.43 4.27
N PRO A 294 1.33 -32.32 4.70
CA PRO A 294 2.71 -31.94 4.96
C PRO A 294 3.36 -31.46 3.65
N GLY A 295 4.06 -30.32 3.73
CA GLY A 295 4.74 -29.68 2.60
C GLY A 295 4.16 -28.33 2.20
N PHE A 296 2.99 -27.93 2.70
CA PHE A 296 2.48 -26.56 2.51
C PHE A 296 3.36 -25.55 3.24
N THR A 297 3.58 -24.39 2.62
CA THR A 297 4.30 -23.27 3.23
C THR A 297 3.31 -22.44 4.04
N HIS A 298 3.47 -22.34 5.36
CA HIS A 298 2.50 -21.64 6.20
C HIS A 298 2.83 -20.16 6.37
N PHE A 299 1.89 -19.29 5.99
CA PHE A 299 1.97 -17.84 6.17
C PHE A 299 1.15 -17.39 7.38
N TYR A 300 1.61 -16.33 8.04
CA TYR A 300 1.00 -15.80 9.25
C TYR A 300 0.58 -14.35 9.03
N LYS A 301 -0.71 -14.05 9.25
CA LYS A 301 -1.33 -12.74 8.97
C LYS A 301 -0.88 -11.64 9.93
N ASP A 302 -0.48 -12.02 11.15
CA ASP A 302 0.00 -11.10 12.17
C ASP A 302 1.21 -11.70 12.89
N ILE A 303 2.24 -10.89 13.10
CA ILE A 303 3.43 -11.27 13.88
C ILE A 303 3.02 -11.53 15.34
N THR A 304 1.90 -11.00 15.83
CA THR A 304 1.35 -11.33 17.17
C THR A 304 1.11 -12.83 17.36
N TYR A 305 0.90 -13.59 16.28
CA TYR A 305 0.83 -15.05 16.33
C TYR A 305 2.20 -15.75 16.34
N LEU A 306 3.25 -15.08 15.84
CA LEU A 306 4.65 -15.47 16.07
C LEU A 306 5.11 -15.11 17.49
N HIS A 307 4.54 -14.05 18.09
CA HIS A 307 4.93 -13.47 19.39
C HIS A 307 4.78 -14.44 20.56
N THR A 308 3.88 -15.43 20.54
CA THR A 308 3.68 -16.36 21.67
C THR A 308 4.79 -17.41 21.83
N GLN A 309 5.69 -17.55 20.86
CA GLN A 309 6.74 -18.58 20.90
C GLN A 309 8.16 -18.01 21.10
N ILE A 310 8.41 -16.70 20.88
CA ILE A 310 9.81 -16.22 20.71
C ILE A 310 10.21 -14.98 21.53
N TYR A 311 9.33 -14.11 22.08
CA TYR A 311 9.79 -12.78 22.56
C TYR A 311 9.22 -12.29 23.91
N THR A 312 9.81 -12.70 25.03
CA THR A 312 9.54 -12.15 26.38
C THR A 312 10.45 -10.99 26.83
N ALA A 313 11.35 -10.45 26.00
CA ALA A 313 12.36 -9.47 26.48
C ALA A 313 12.27 -8.02 25.94
N PHE A 314 11.44 -7.70 24.93
CA PHE A 314 11.59 -6.41 24.21
C PHE A 314 10.43 -5.39 24.39
N HIS A 315 9.32 -5.76 25.02
CA HIS A 315 8.13 -4.90 25.11
C HIS A 315 8.00 -4.15 26.43
N ARG A 316 8.89 -3.18 26.68
CA ARG A 316 8.67 -2.15 27.72
C ARG A 316 8.61 -0.71 27.22
N PHE A 317 8.53 -0.45 25.92
CA PHE A 317 8.39 0.94 25.46
C PHE A 317 7.50 1.09 24.21
N LEU A 318 6.38 1.80 24.42
CA LEU A 318 5.54 2.51 23.43
C LEU A 318 4.43 1.74 22.70
N ALA A 319 3.33 1.57 23.43
CA ALA A 319 1.99 1.75 22.88
C ALA A 319 1.59 3.24 23.01
N LEU A 320 1.18 3.89 21.91
CA LEU A 320 -0.02 4.75 21.82
C LEU A 320 -0.06 5.63 20.54
N SER A 321 -1.28 5.69 20.00
CA SER A 321 -1.87 6.69 19.09
C SER A 321 -1.61 6.60 17.59
N CYS A 322 -2.39 5.75 16.90
CA CYS A 322 -3.19 6.16 15.73
C CYS A 322 -4.19 5.04 15.33
N ARG A 323 -5.49 5.27 15.54
CA ARG A 323 -6.56 4.40 15.01
C ARG A 323 -6.75 4.74 13.52
N LYS A 324 -6.72 3.71 12.68
CA LYS A 324 -6.87 3.71 11.19
C LYS A 324 -5.61 4.15 10.43
N CYS A 325 -4.92 3.14 9.89
CA CYS A 325 -3.70 3.15 9.05
C CYS A 325 -2.41 2.86 9.83
N ASN A 326 -2.11 1.56 9.99
CA ASN A 326 -0.92 1.06 10.66
C ASN A 326 0.32 1.03 9.73
N LEU A 327 0.57 2.11 8.99
CA LEU A 327 1.79 2.24 8.17
C LEU A 327 3.02 2.57 9.04
N SER A 328 2.82 3.16 10.23
CA SER A 328 3.91 3.46 11.18
C SER A 328 4.51 2.20 11.80
N VAL A 329 3.67 1.19 12.11
CA VAL A 329 4.12 -0.12 12.62
C VAL A 329 4.86 -0.91 11.53
N SER A 330 4.42 -0.81 10.28
CA SER A 330 5.14 -1.44 9.15
C SER A 330 6.54 -0.83 8.95
N LYS A 331 6.69 0.50 9.02
CA LYS A 331 7.98 1.17 8.77
C LYS A 331 9.00 0.91 9.89
N SER A 332 8.62 1.03 11.17
CA SER A 332 9.56 0.77 12.27
C SER A 332 9.99 -0.70 12.30
N MET A 333 9.06 -1.62 12.03
CA MET A 333 9.31 -3.06 12.06
C MET A 333 10.18 -3.55 10.90
N ILE A 334 9.93 -3.09 9.67
CA ILE A 334 10.76 -3.50 8.51
C ILE A 334 12.20 -2.94 8.64
N VAL A 335 12.34 -1.69 9.12
CA VAL A 335 13.66 -1.04 9.29
C VAL A 335 14.44 -1.60 10.50
N SER A 336 13.77 -1.92 11.63
CA SER A 336 14.43 -2.56 12.77
C SER A 336 14.82 -4.02 12.48
N ASP A 337 14.00 -4.72 11.68
CA ASP A 337 14.24 -6.12 11.30
C ASP A 337 15.33 -6.28 10.24
N ARG A 338 15.63 -5.29 9.38
CA ARG A 338 16.74 -5.45 8.40
C ARG A 338 18.08 -5.77 9.08
N LYS A 339 18.33 -5.22 10.28
CA LYS A 339 19.54 -5.50 11.08
C LYS A 339 19.44 -6.78 11.92
N HIS A 340 18.25 -7.31 12.16
CA HIS A 340 18.01 -8.43 13.09
C HIS A 340 17.36 -9.67 12.44
N ARG A 341 17.07 -9.63 11.14
CA ARG A 341 16.54 -10.77 10.40
C ARG A 341 17.58 -11.88 10.39
N SER A 342 17.26 -12.97 11.06
CA SER A 342 17.79 -14.28 10.66
C SER A 342 17.41 -14.50 9.19
N SER A 343 18.31 -15.10 8.42
CA SER A 343 18.24 -15.27 6.97
C SER A 343 17.00 -16.00 6.41
N ASN A 344 16.05 -16.40 7.26
CA ASN A 344 14.96 -17.32 6.93
C ASN A 344 13.54 -16.73 7.06
N VAL A 345 13.38 -15.43 7.33
CA VAL A 345 12.05 -14.80 7.45
C VAL A 345 11.74 -13.91 6.24
N THR A 346 10.71 -14.30 5.47
CA THR A 346 10.18 -13.51 4.35
C THR A 346 8.99 -12.66 4.78
N VAL A 347 8.91 -11.41 4.33
CA VAL A 347 7.80 -10.50 4.65
C VAL A 347 7.05 -10.09 3.39
N ASN A 348 5.75 -10.35 3.38
CA ASN A 348 4.81 -9.89 2.35
C ASN A 348 3.97 -8.73 2.85
N ILE A 349 3.82 -7.68 2.03
CA ILE A 349 2.99 -6.50 2.34
C ILE A 349 1.82 -6.40 1.36
N TRP A 350 0.62 -6.21 1.89
CA TRP A 350 -0.63 -6.29 1.13
C TRP A 350 -1.13 -4.92 0.65
N GLY A 351 -1.81 -4.90 -0.51
CA GLY A 351 -2.49 -3.71 -1.03
C GLY A 351 -1.54 -2.63 -1.57
N VAL A 352 -0.39 -3.02 -2.12
CA VAL A 352 0.63 -2.08 -2.60
C VAL A 352 0.35 -1.74 -4.07
N ASN A 353 -0.36 -0.65 -4.32
CA ASN A 353 -0.79 -0.30 -5.68
C ASN A 353 -0.07 0.91 -6.29
N GLU A 354 0.71 1.64 -5.49
CA GLU A 354 1.32 2.91 -5.88
C GLU A 354 2.85 2.78 -5.99
N ARG A 355 3.44 3.32 -7.07
CA ARG A 355 4.90 3.25 -7.31
C ARG A 355 5.74 3.81 -6.18
N TRP A 356 5.32 4.93 -5.58
CA TRP A 356 6.04 5.55 -4.47
C TRP A 356 6.05 4.64 -3.22
N LEU A 357 4.95 3.92 -2.98
CA LEU A 357 4.83 3.02 -1.84
C LEU A 357 5.69 1.77 -2.07
N PHE A 358 5.66 1.22 -3.29
CA PHE A 358 6.55 0.13 -3.68
C PHE A 358 8.03 0.52 -3.52
N SER A 359 8.42 1.71 -3.99
CA SER A 359 9.76 2.27 -3.79
C SER A 359 10.16 2.28 -2.32
N LEU A 360 9.29 2.79 -1.45
CA LEU A 360 9.54 2.85 -0.01
C LEU A 360 9.75 1.47 0.60
N LEU A 361 8.89 0.51 0.26
CA LEU A 361 8.94 -0.87 0.76
C LEU A 361 10.16 -1.63 0.23
N TRP A 362 10.53 -1.38 -1.02
CA TRP A 362 11.77 -1.88 -1.61
C TRP A 362 12.97 -1.40 -0.81
N CYS A 363 13.14 -0.09 -0.61
CA CYS A 363 14.24 0.43 0.20
C CYS A 363 14.26 -0.12 1.63
N SER A 364 13.08 -0.42 2.17
CA SER A 364 12.93 -0.98 3.52
C SER A 364 13.33 -2.46 3.57
N GLY A 365 13.35 -3.19 2.44
CA GLY A 365 13.70 -4.60 2.38
C GLY A 365 12.50 -5.53 2.55
N ALA A 366 11.33 -5.17 2.00
CA ALA A 366 10.22 -6.11 1.86
C ALA A 366 10.62 -7.27 0.92
N SER A 367 10.23 -8.50 1.23
CA SER A 367 10.52 -9.67 0.38
C SER A 367 9.55 -9.78 -0.79
N SER A 368 8.29 -9.43 -0.55
CA SER A 368 7.25 -9.41 -1.58
C SER A 368 6.15 -8.40 -1.27
N VAL A 369 5.35 -8.07 -2.28
CA VAL A 369 4.14 -7.27 -2.14
C VAL A 369 2.97 -7.90 -2.88
N THR A 370 1.78 -7.84 -2.29
CA THR A 370 0.52 -8.18 -2.96
C THR A 370 -0.10 -6.93 -3.56
N THR A 371 -0.40 -6.94 -4.86
CA THR A 371 -0.74 -5.74 -5.64
C THR A 371 -1.85 -5.98 -6.65
N ASN A 372 -2.66 -4.95 -6.88
CA ASN A 372 -3.61 -4.85 -7.99
C ASN A 372 -2.95 -4.33 -9.28
N SER A 373 -1.84 -3.60 -9.14
CA SER A 373 -1.20 -2.81 -10.20
C SER A 373 0.11 -3.43 -10.68
N CYS A 374 0.15 -4.76 -10.80
CA CYS A 374 1.36 -5.49 -11.18
C CYS A 374 2.03 -4.95 -12.46
N HIS A 375 1.24 -4.49 -13.43
CA HIS A 375 1.73 -3.90 -14.68
C HIS A 375 2.50 -2.60 -14.48
N ILE A 376 2.21 -1.85 -13.42
CA ILE A 376 2.92 -0.61 -13.08
C ILE A 376 4.22 -0.94 -12.34
N LEU A 377 4.18 -1.91 -11.43
CA LEU A 377 5.31 -2.22 -10.54
C LEU A 377 6.37 -3.12 -11.20
N LYS A 378 5.99 -3.92 -12.19
CA LYS A 378 6.91 -4.81 -12.91
C LYS A 378 8.04 -4.03 -13.60
N ASP A 379 7.73 -2.86 -14.16
CA ASP A 379 8.67 -2.05 -14.96
C ASP A 379 9.60 -1.17 -14.08
N MET A 380 9.47 -1.26 -12.76
CA MET A 380 10.35 -0.52 -11.85
C MET A 380 11.70 -1.23 -11.68
N ASP A 381 12.74 -0.70 -12.30
CA ASP A 381 14.12 -1.23 -12.16
C ASP A 381 14.84 -0.76 -10.90
N ARG A 382 14.32 0.29 -10.25
CA ARG A 382 14.84 0.86 -9.00
C ARG A 382 13.75 1.67 -8.27
N PRO A 383 13.92 1.94 -6.97
CA PRO A 383 13.07 2.89 -6.27
C PRO A 383 13.16 4.28 -6.89
N ASP A 384 12.03 4.99 -7.00
CA ASP A 384 11.95 6.32 -7.61
C ASP A 384 12.84 7.34 -6.86
N TRP A 385 13.02 7.16 -5.55
CA TRP A 385 13.70 8.09 -4.64
C TRP A 385 15.04 7.58 -4.09
N ALA A 386 15.81 6.85 -4.91
CA ALA A 386 17.19 6.49 -4.55
C ALA A 386 18.09 7.72 -4.39
N LEU A 387 19.17 7.59 -3.60
CA LEU A 387 20.03 8.72 -3.20
C LEU A 387 20.60 9.53 -4.38
N ARG A 388 20.85 8.89 -5.54
CA ARG A 388 21.30 9.59 -6.76
C ARG A 388 20.25 10.57 -7.29
N THR A 389 18.99 10.13 -7.41
CA THR A 389 17.88 10.98 -7.88
C THR A 389 17.70 12.16 -6.93
N TYR A 390 17.77 11.89 -5.62
CA TYR A 390 17.75 12.90 -4.59
C TYR A 390 18.86 13.94 -4.81
N LYS A 391 20.14 13.51 -4.92
CA LYS A 391 21.29 14.42 -5.16
C LYS A 391 21.08 15.31 -6.40
N ILE A 392 20.60 14.74 -7.52
CA ILE A 392 20.37 15.50 -8.77
C ILE A 392 19.31 16.59 -8.59
N ILE A 393 18.16 16.25 -8.00
CA ILE A 393 17.08 17.22 -7.75
C ILE A 393 17.61 18.37 -6.88
N TRP A 394 18.34 18.06 -5.80
CA TRP A 394 18.86 19.08 -4.88
C TRP A 394 19.88 20.01 -5.53
N ILE A 395 20.86 19.46 -6.24
CA ILE A 395 21.84 20.26 -7.00
C ILE A 395 21.11 21.18 -8.00
N THR A 396 20.06 20.67 -8.65
CA THR A 396 19.30 21.43 -9.66
C THR A 396 18.49 22.57 -9.01
N VAL A 397 17.84 22.30 -7.88
CA VAL A 397 17.10 23.30 -7.09
C VAL A 397 18.07 24.37 -6.56
N ASP A 398 19.22 23.98 -6.03
CA ASP A 398 20.22 24.93 -5.52
C ASP A 398 20.74 25.84 -6.64
N ILE A 399 21.06 25.28 -7.81
CA ILE A 399 21.48 26.07 -8.98
C ILE A 399 20.36 27.03 -9.42
N ALA A 400 19.12 26.55 -9.52
CA ALA A 400 17.98 27.39 -9.92
C ALA A 400 17.75 28.53 -8.93
N SER A 401 17.83 28.25 -7.63
CA SER A 401 17.73 29.24 -6.57
C SER A 401 18.83 30.30 -6.66
N ILE A 402 20.09 29.89 -6.91
CA ILE A 402 21.21 30.82 -7.11
C ILE A 402 20.92 31.73 -8.32
N VAL A 403 20.49 31.17 -9.45
CA VAL A 403 20.15 31.93 -10.65
C VAL A 403 19.03 32.94 -10.40
N ILE A 404 17.96 32.54 -9.70
CA ILE A 404 16.83 33.43 -9.36
C ILE A 404 17.29 34.57 -8.45
N ILE A 405 18.06 34.25 -7.40
CA ILE A 405 18.56 35.24 -6.43
C ILE A 405 19.49 36.23 -7.13
N THR A 406 20.44 35.75 -7.93
CA THR A 406 21.35 36.61 -8.71
C THR A 406 20.56 37.46 -9.72
N GLY A 407 19.56 36.90 -10.40
CA GLY A 407 18.70 37.63 -11.31
C GLY A 407 17.92 38.76 -10.64
N ILE A 408 17.31 38.50 -9.48
CA ILE A 408 16.61 39.53 -8.69
C ILE A 408 17.59 40.62 -8.25
N TYR A 409 18.79 40.25 -7.79
CA TYR A 409 19.81 41.22 -7.37
C TYR A 409 20.27 42.13 -8.51
N ILE A 410 20.51 41.56 -9.70
CA ILE A 410 20.91 42.32 -10.89
C ILE A 410 19.77 43.22 -11.40
N LEU A 411 18.51 42.78 -11.33
CA LEU A 411 17.36 43.56 -11.81
C LEU A 411 16.89 44.64 -10.83
N GLN A 412 17.32 44.58 -9.57
CA GLN A 412 17.05 45.61 -8.55
C GLN A 412 18.08 46.74 -8.53
N TRP A 413 19.20 46.58 -9.25
CA TRP A 413 20.19 47.62 -9.53
C TRP A 413 20.06 48.10 -10.98
#